data_AF-A0A7S1VKP1-F1
#
_entry.id   AF-A0A7S1VKP1-F1
#
_cell.length_a   1.000
_cell.length_b   1.000
_cell.length_c   1.000
_cell.angle_alpha   90.00
_cell.angle_beta   90.00
_cell.angle_gamma   90.00
#
_symmetry.space_group_name_H-M   'P 1'
#
loop_
_entity.id
_entity.type
_entity.pdbx_description
1 polymer ?
#
loop_
_entity_poly.entity_id
_entity_poly.type
_entity_poly.pdbx_seq_one_letter_code
_entity_poly.pdbx_strand_id
1 'polypeptide(L)'
;SSRTYIARKVTRRLLGSSATPPRSEDALTLSAVIADRSAADVQALLEPTLVPSPSLCMFGAESDVTQLQHVLVSRVLITNHDILPQPAHFTRLNRMLRLPNVSPDRFLRVHFSRCTEARKRLILNRGLRIGGRYYEFLAYTKNQILAAKCWFFAPDARLDASALRRTMGDFSRISAPHRYASRLGMSFSDSIATVQVPWSQVDEIPDIIAERHNQTYCFSDGVGQVDSTLAAALWRAISIAEGQTNVRPLPAKRCPCAFQIRFAGYKGVIVVNPRMRSQAPPAIRLRLRGSMRKFDAPQHTTLEVMRWAEPAAGIMTR
;
A
#
# COMPACT_ATOMS: atom_id res chain seq x y z
N SER A 1 -21.65 10.94 -1.03
CA SER A 1 -21.39 9.58 -0.49
C SER A 1 -20.07 9.57 0.28
N SER A 2 -19.94 8.70 1.28
CA SER A 2 -18.74 8.52 2.12
C SER A 2 -17.44 8.36 1.34
N ARG A 3 -17.55 7.75 0.15
CA ARG A 3 -16.46 7.46 -0.79
C ARG A 3 -15.79 8.74 -1.31
N THR A 4 -16.56 9.79 -1.53
CA THR A 4 -16.09 11.07 -2.08
C THR A 4 -15.40 11.93 -1.01
N TYR A 5 -15.82 11.79 0.25
CA TYR A 5 -15.32 12.62 1.34
C TYR A 5 -13.92 12.21 1.80
N ILE A 6 -13.73 10.91 2.13
CA ILE A 6 -12.42 10.36 2.52
C ILE A 6 -11.40 10.66 1.41
N ALA A 7 -11.80 10.50 0.15
CA ALA A 7 -10.90 10.72 -0.98
C ALA A 7 -10.60 12.18 -1.33
N ARG A 8 -11.52 13.11 -1.08
CA ARG A 8 -11.30 14.53 -1.41
C ARG A 8 -10.67 15.31 -0.27
N LYS A 9 -11.10 15.12 0.98
CA LYS A 9 -10.73 16.01 2.09
C LYS A 9 -9.50 15.55 2.86
N VAL A 10 -9.38 14.24 3.15
CA VAL A 10 -8.14 13.69 3.73
C VAL A 10 -6.98 13.99 2.79
N THR A 11 -7.19 13.78 1.49
CA THR A 11 -6.13 14.05 0.54
C THR A 11 -5.86 15.54 0.31
N ARG A 12 -6.86 16.43 0.36
CA ARG A 12 -6.59 17.89 0.38
C ARG A 12 -5.77 18.30 1.60
N ARG A 13 -6.01 17.69 2.77
CA ARG A 13 -5.21 17.95 3.97
C ARG A 13 -3.79 17.41 3.79
N LEU A 14 -3.63 16.18 3.30
CA LEU A 14 -2.32 15.59 2.99
C LEU A 14 -1.53 16.39 1.93
N LEU A 15 -2.22 17.00 0.95
CA LEU A 15 -1.62 17.89 -0.04
C LEU A 15 -1.31 19.29 0.52
N GLY A 16 -1.96 19.71 1.61
CA GLY A 16 -1.88 21.06 2.16
C GLY A 16 -1.10 21.19 3.47
N SER A 17 -0.63 20.10 4.08
CA SER A 17 0.07 20.15 5.37
C SER A 17 1.50 19.62 5.28
N SER A 18 2.43 20.53 4.98
CA SER A 18 3.44 20.87 5.99
C SER A 18 2.68 21.44 7.19
N ALA A 19 2.40 20.65 8.21
CA ALA A 19 1.82 21.19 9.43
C ALA A 19 2.37 20.45 10.65
N THR A 20 3.25 21.17 11.33
CA THR A 20 3.50 21.13 12.77
C THR A 20 2.20 20.92 13.58
N PRO A 21 2.30 20.28 14.76
CA PRO A 21 1.14 20.09 15.64
C PRO A 21 0.55 21.46 16.05
N PRO A 22 -0.78 21.59 16.19
CA PRO A 22 -1.37 22.86 16.59
C PRO A 22 -0.99 23.18 18.04
N ARG A 23 -0.46 24.39 18.25
CA ARG A 23 -0.28 25.03 19.55
C ARG A 23 -1.64 25.40 20.17
N SER A 24 -1.62 25.56 21.48
CA SER A 24 -2.72 25.63 22.44
C SER A 24 -3.77 26.76 22.31
N GLU A 25 -3.79 27.54 21.22
CA GLU A 25 -4.63 28.76 21.16
C GLU A 25 -5.94 28.59 20.35
N ASP A 26 -6.08 27.55 19.53
CA ASP A 26 -7.32 27.26 18.79
C ASP A 26 -8.43 26.62 19.66
N ALA A 27 -8.20 26.50 20.98
CA ALA A 27 -9.13 25.89 21.93
C ALA A 27 -10.33 26.79 22.29
N LEU A 28 -10.27 28.09 22.00
CA LEU A 28 -11.23 29.08 22.50
C LEU A 28 -12.48 29.27 21.62
N THR A 29 -12.48 28.81 20.37
CA THR A 29 -13.64 29.01 19.46
C THR A 29 -14.62 27.83 19.45
N LEU A 30 -14.28 26.72 20.12
CA LEU A 30 -15.11 25.50 20.21
C LEU A 30 -15.81 25.32 21.55
N SER A 31 -15.49 26.16 22.55
CA SER A 31 -16.18 26.18 23.86
C SER A 31 -17.62 26.71 23.77
N ALA A 32 -17.98 27.44 22.71
CA ALA A 32 -19.31 28.02 22.55
C ALA A 32 -20.39 27.06 22.00
N VAL A 33 -20.01 25.88 21.49
CA VAL A 33 -20.95 24.92 20.86
C VAL A 33 -21.20 23.67 21.73
N ILE A 34 -20.53 23.57 22.89
CA ILE A 34 -20.74 22.50 23.87
C ILE A 34 -21.02 23.17 25.23
N ALA A 35 -22.09 23.97 25.27
CA ALA A 35 -22.68 24.47 26.50
C ALA A 35 -24.04 23.78 26.70
N ASP A 36 -24.05 22.44 26.71
CA ASP A 36 -25.07 21.67 27.42
C ASP A 36 -24.67 20.19 27.43
N ARG A 37 -24.06 19.78 28.55
CA ARG A 37 -23.94 18.41 29.11
C ARG A 37 -22.69 18.38 29.99
N SER A 38 -22.92 18.05 31.26
CA SER A 38 -21.97 17.98 32.35
C SER A 38 -20.64 17.35 31.94
N ALA A 39 -19.55 18.07 32.23
CA ALA A 39 -18.17 17.64 31.98
C ALA A 39 -17.80 16.30 32.65
N ALA A 40 -18.59 15.84 33.64
CA ALA A 40 -18.41 14.55 34.30
C ALA A 40 -18.74 13.34 33.40
N ASP A 41 -19.70 13.46 32.47
CA ASP A 41 -20.16 12.31 31.68
C ASP A 41 -19.23 11.98 30.49
N VAL A 42 -18.46 12.96 30.02
CA VAL A 42 -17.49 12.78 28.94
C VAL A 42 -16.22 12.08 29.45
N GLN A 43 -15.89 12.25 30.73
CA GLN A 43 -14.72 11.62 31.36
C GLN A 43 -14.93 10.11 31.56
N ALA A 44 -16.16 9.68 31.89
CA ALA A 44 -16.51 8.27 32.09
C ALA A 44 -16.54 7.44 30.78
N LEU A 45 -16.72 8.09 29.62
CA LEU A 45 -16.68 7.44 28.29
C LEU A 45 -15.25 7.22 27.75
N LEU A 46 -14.22 7.64 28.50
CA LEU A 46 -12.81 7.62 28.09
C LEU A 46 -11.91 6.67 28.89
N GLU A 47 -12.45 5.89 29.82
CA GLU A 47 -11.68 4.86 30.53
C GLU A 47 -11.88 3.48 29.88
N PRO A 48 -10.88 2.95 29.15
CA PRO A 48 -10.91 1.55 28.76
C PRO A 48 -10.49 0.68 29.94
N THR A 49 -11.30 -0.34 30.23
CA THR A 49 -10.93 -1.47 31.07
C THR A 49 -9.62 -2.07 30.57
N LEU A 50 -8.62 -2.08 31.47
CA LEU A 50 -7.31 -2.68 31.26
C LEU A 50 -7.46 -4.18 31.01
N VAL A 51 -7.29 -4.59 29.75
CA VAL A 51 -6.95 -5.98 29.41
C VAL A 51 -5.53 -5.97 28.87
N PRO A 52 -4.56 -6.62 29.53
CA PRO A 52 -3.20 -6.68 29.03
C PRO A 52 -3.19 -7.40 27.67
N SER A 53 -2.57 -6.77 26.67
CA SER A 53 -2.32 -7.41 25.38
C SER A 53 -1.26 -8.51 25.57
N PRO A 54 -1.51 -9.75 25.14
CA PRO A 54 -0.47 -10.77 25.15
C PRO A 54 0.55 -10.44 24.07
N SER A 55 1.68 -9.89 24.49
CA SER A 55 2.90 -9.74 23.69
C SER A 55 3.50 -11.14 23.43
N LEU A 56 2.93 -11.88 22.49
CA LEU A 56 3.59 -13.07 21.94
C LEU A 56 4.51 -12.64 20.79
N CYS A 57 5.62 -12.01 21.15
CA CYS A 57 6.77 -11.90 20.26
C CYS A 57 7.43 -13.27 20.17
N MET A 58 7.12 -14.03 19.12
CA MET A 58 7.98 -15.12 18.68
C MET A 58 9.15 -14.50 17.89
N PHE A 59 10.14 -13.96 18.61
CA PHE A 59 11.45 -13.67 18.01
C PHE A 59 12.28 -14.96 18.05
N GLY A 60 12.23 -15.70 16.94
CA GLY A 60 13.36 -16.53 16.53
C GLY A 60 14.40 -15.63 15.88
N ALA A 61 15.66 -15.84 16.23
CA ALA A 61 16.85 -15.14 15.77
C ALA A 61 16.88 -14.91 14.25
N GLU A 62 17.49 -13.78 13.85
CA GLU A 62 18.03 -13.42 12.52
C GLU A 62 17.94 -14.47 11.39
N SER A 63 16.73 -14.85 11.01
CA SER A 63 16.47 -15.68 9.83
C SER A 63 15.64 -14.86 8.87
N ASP A 64 16.32 -14.35 7.84
CA ASP A 64 15.78 -13.92 6.55
C ASP A 64 14.26 -13.69 6.52
N VAL A 65 13.85 -12.44 6.80
CA VAL A 65 12.47 -11.93 6.66
C VAL A 65 11.92 -12.11 5.22
N THR A 66 12.73 -12.64 4.30
CA THR A 66 12.39 -12.97 2.92
C THR A 66 11.53 -14.22 2.76
N GLN A 67 11.42 -15.10 3.77
CA GLN A 67 10.61 -16.33 3.66
C GLN A 67 9.15 -16.18 4.10
N LEU A 68 8.83 -15.33 5.08
CA LEU A 68 7.47 -15.19 5.59
C LEU A 68 6.64 -14.26 4.68
N GLN A 69 5.61 -14.78 4.01
CA GLN A 69 4.69 -13.95 3.20
C GLN A 69 3.54 -13.31 3.99
N HIS A 70 3.43 -13.60 5.27
CA HIS A 70 2.35 -13.14 6.13
C HIS A 70 2.90 -12.54 7.42
N VAL A 71 2.21 -11.50 7.91
CA VAL A 71 2.50 -10.89 9.20
C VAL A 71 1.21 -10.67 9.96
N LEU A 72 1.29 -10.81 11.29
CA LEU A 72 0.17 -10.55 12.17
C LEU A 72 -0.03 -9.03 12.32
N VAL A 73 -1.22 -8.54 11.98
CA VAL A 73 -1.55 -7.11 12.06
C VAL A 73 -2.79 -6.90 12.91
N SER A 74 -2.71 -5.96 13.84
CA SER A 74 -3.82 -5.55 14.71
C SER A 74 -4.95 -4.93 13.90
N ARG A 75 -6.19 -5.22 14.32
CA ARG A 75 -7.41 -4.78 13.65
C ARG A 75 -8.39 -4.19 14.63
N VAL A 76 -9.10 -3.16 14.18
CA VAL A 76 -10.14 -2.49 14.98
C VAL A 76 -11.35 -2.23 14.10
N LEU A 77 -12.53 -2.50 14.66
CA LEU A 77 -13.83 -2.17 14.09
C LEU A 77 -14.36 -0.91 14.76
N ILE A 78 -14.72 0.08 13.96
CA ILE A 78 -15.24 1.36 14.43
C ILE A 78 -16.70 1.45 14.03
N THR A 79 -17.56 1.59 15.03
CA THR A 79 -19.00 1.84 14.86
C THR A 79 -19.33 3.30 15.15
N ASN A 80 -20.61 3.65 15.24
CA ASN A 80 -21.04 4.99 15.67
C ASN A 80 -20.74 5.28 17.14
N HIS A 81 -20.79 4.26 17.98
CA HIS A 81 -20.70 4.42 19.43
C HIS A 81 -19.34 3.94 19.93
N ASP A 82 -18.86 2.82 19.40
CA ASP A 82 -17.73 2.11 19.99
C ASP A 82 -16.53 1.98 19.06
N ILE A 83 -15.42 1.61 19.67
CA ILE A 83 -14.18 1.16 19.05
C ILE A 83 -13.94 -0.25 19.59
N LEU A 84 -14.11 -1.24 18.72
CA LEU A 84 -14.05 -2.65 19.10
C LEU A 84 -12.73 -3.24 18.59
N PRO A 85 -11.76 -3.54 19.47
CA PRO A 85 -10.60 -4.34 19.10
C PRO A 85 -11.04 -5.66 18.48
N GLN A 86 -10.31 -6.10 17.46
CA GLN A 86 -10.53 -7.39 16.80
C GLN A 86 -9.28 -8.25 16.96
N PRO A 87 -9.41 -9.57 16.93
CA PRO A 87 -8.27 -10.46 16.88
C PRO A 87 -7.32 -10.04 15.75
N ALA A 88 -6.02 -10.05 16.05
CA ALA A 88 -5.02 -9.76 15.05
C ALA A 88 -5.10 -10.82 13.93
N HIS A 89 -4.82 -10.41 12.71
CA HIS A 89 -5.08 -11.24 11.53
C HIS A 89 -3.83 -11.34 10.66
N PHE A 90 -3.50 -12.55 10.23
CA PHE A 90 -2.43 -12.80 9.26
C PHE A 90 -2.75 -12.07 7.96
N THR A 91 -1.99 -11.02 7.68
CA THR A 91 -2.13 -10.20 6.49
C THR A 91 -0.95 -10.49 5.58
N ARG A 92 -1.22 -10.75 4.30
CA ARG A 92 -0.18 -10.92 3.30
C ARG A 92 0.67 -9.66 3.23
N LEU A 93 1.97 -9.81 3.08
CA LEU A 93 2.90 -8.69 3.06
C LEU A 93 2.60 -7.74 1.89
N ASN A 94 2.85 -6.47 2.16
CA ASN A 94 2.90 -5.41 1.17
C ASN A 94 4.20 -4.60 1.38
N ARG A 95 4.47 -3.65 0.50
CA ARG A 95 5.72 -2.87 0.52
C ARG A 95 5.99 -2.22 1.88
N MET A 96 4.94 -1.71 2.51
CA MET A 96 5.05 -0.98 3.78
C MET A 96 5.32 -1.89 4.97
N LEU A 97 4.78 -3.11 4.94
CA LEU A 97 5.03 -4.12 5.98
C LEU A 97 6.40 -4.79 5.85
N ARG A 98 7.15 -4.52 4.77
CA ARG A 98 8.51 -5.04 4.50
C ARG A 98 9.62 -4.05 4.79
N LEU A 99 9.31 -2.85 5.28
CA LEU A 99 10.33 -1.84 5.53
C LEU A 99 11.26 -2.30 6.67
N PRO A 100 12.59 -2.35 6.47
CA PRO A 100 13.52 -2.98 7.42
C PRO A 100 13.57 -2.27 8.78
N ASN A 101 13.23 -0.98 8.81
CA ASN A 101 13.29 -0.15 10.02
C ASN A 101 11.90 0.20 10.59
N VAL A 102 10.84 -0.50 10.15
CA VAL A 102 9.48 -0.24 10.60
C VAL A 102 8.83 -1.52 11.07
N SER A 103 8.61 -1.62 12.38
CA SER A 103 7.97 -2.80 12.95
C SER A 103 6.50 -2.94 12.51
N PRO A 104 6.07 -4.13 12.03
CA PRO A 104 4.69 -4.36 11.59
C PRO A 104 3.61 -4.11 12.65
N ASP A 105 3.93 -4.23 13.95
CA ASP A 105 3.01 -3.96 15.07
C ASP A 105 2.58 -2.49 15.18
N ARG A 106 3.30 -1.58 14.51
CA ARG A 106 2.96 -0.16 14.43
C ARG A 106 1.85 0.12 13.42
N PHE A 107 1.52 -0.83 12.56
CA PHE A 107 0.43 -0.70 11.61
C PHE A 107 -0.87 -1.20 12.22
N LEU A 108 -1.93 -0.41 12.04
CA LEU A 108 -3.26 -0.75 12.49
C LEU A 108 -4.23 -0.76 11.31
N ARG A 109 -4.98 -1.84 11.16
CA ARG A 109 -6.06 -1.93 10.17
C ARG A 109 -7.38 -1.51 10.80
N VAL A 110 -7.93 -0.42 10.30
CA VAL A 110 -9.20 0.13 10.76
C VAL A 110 -10.31 -0.22 9.77
N HIS A 111 -11.44 -0.71 10.28
CA HIS A 111 -12.65 -0.97 9.51
C HIS A 111 -13.81 -0.15 10.08
N PHE A 112 -14.43 0.68 9.25
CA PHE A 112 -15.62 1.44 9.62
C PHE A 112 -16.88 0.68 9.23
N SER A 113 -17.72 0.32 10.20
CA SER A 113 -19.01 -0.34 9.96
C SER A 113 -20.12 0.46 10.63
N ARG A 114 -21.23 0.70 9.92
CA ARG A 114 -22.38 1.48 10.43
C ARG A 114 -21.94 2.79 11.13
N CYS A 115 -20.96 3.47 10.54
CA CYS A 115 -20.32 4.66 11.10
C CYS A 115 -20.72 5.92 10.28
N THR A 116 -21.09 7.01 10.96
CA THR A 116 -21.47 8.29 10.35
C THR A 116 -20.26 8.98 9.75
N GLU A 117 -20.51 9.88 8.79
CA GLU A 117 -19.44 10.66 8.16
C GLU A 117 -18.74 11.60 9.13
N ALA A 118 -19.47 12.15 10.10
CA ALA A 118 -18.91 13.01 11.14
C ALA A 118 -17.90 12.25 12.00
N ARG A 119 -18.24 11.01 12.43
CA ARG A 119 -17.34 10.18 13.23
C ARG A 119 -16.13 9.69 12.44
N LYS A 120 -16.32 9.24 11.19
CA LYS A 120 -15.20 8.91 10.29
C LYS A 120 -14.25 10.10 10.13
N ARG A 121 -14.80 11.29 9.91
CA ARG A 121 -14.02 12.53 9.80
C ARG A 121 -13.24 12.81 11.06
N LEU A 122 -13.85 12.70 12.24
CA LEU A 122 -13.17 12.96 13.51
C LEU A 122 -11.96 12.04 13.66
N ILE A 123 -12.17 10.74 13.45
CA ILE A 123 -11.15 9.70 13.62
C ILE A 123 -10.02 9.83 12.59
N LEU A 124 -10.35 10.06 11.32
CA LEU A 124 -9.33 10.27 10.28
C LEU A 124 -8.51 11.54 10.50
N ASN A 125 -9.06 12.55 11.20
CA ASN A 125 -8.38 13.82 11.43
C ASN A 125 -7.63 13.92 12.75
N ARG A 126 -8.11 13.25 13.80
CA ARG A 126 -7.55 13.29 15.16
C ARG A 126 -6.77 12.02 15.53
N GLY A 127 -6.85 10.96 14.73
CA GLY A 127 -6.26 9.67 15.07
C GLY A 127 -7.11 8.87 16.07
N LEU A 128 -6.50 7.82 16.62
CA LEU A 128 -7.08 6.88 17.56
C LEU A 128 -6.06 6.57 18.67
N ARG A 129 -6.50 6.42 19.92
CA ARG A 129 -5.67 5.85 21.00
C ARG A 129 -6.21 4.49 21.37
N ILE A 130 -5.38 3.46 21.30
CA ILE A 130 -5.75 2.07 21.57
C ILE A 130 -4.59 1.40 22.30
N GLY A 131 -4.85 0.80 23.46
CA GLY A 131 -3.83 0.12 24.26
C GLY A 131 -2.65 1.03 24.62
N GLY A 132 -2.92 2.29 25.01
CA GLY A 132 -1.90 3.29 25.35
C GLY A 132 -1.15 3.91 24.15
N ARG A 133 -1.30 3.35 22.94
CA ARG A 133 -0.60 3.82 21.74
C ARG A 133 -1.48 4.73 20.88
N TYR A 134 -0.92 5.85 20.41
CA TYR A 134 -1.58 6.74 19.45
C TYR A 134 -1.33 6.25 18.03
N TYR A 135 -2.38 6.29 17.21
CA TYR A 135 -2.37 5.91 15.81
C TYR A 135 -2.96 7.03 14.97
N GLU A 136 -2.23 7.46 13.94
CA GLU A 136 -2.70 8.45 12.97
C GLU A 136 -3.05 7.79 11.64
N PHE A 137 -3.93 8.42 10.88
CA PHE A 137 -4.27 7.94 9.55
C PHE A 137 -3.02 7.88 8.67
N LEU A 138 -2.83 6.78 7.93
CA LEU A 138 -1.70 6.58 7.02
C LEU A 138 -2.17 6.59 5.55
N ALA A 139 -2.96 5.61 5.14
CA ALA A 139 -3.39 5.47 3.75
C ALA A 139 -4.60 4.54 3.62
N TYR A 140 -5.09 4.38 2.39
CA TYR A 140 -6.05 3.33 2.03
C TYR A 140 -5.79 2.89 0.59
N THR A 141 -6.22 1.67 0.25
CA THR A 141 -6.30 1.24 -1.17
C THR A 141 -7.70 1.45 -1.74
N LYS A 142 -7.84 1.43 -3.07
CA LYS A 142 -9.16 1.55 -3.73
C LYS A 142 -10.15 0.49 -3.22
N ASN A 143 -9.72 -0.77 -3.12
CA ASN A 143 -10.55 -1.87 -2.63
C ASN A 143 -10.87 -1.71 -1.15
N GLN A 144 -9.94 -1.16 -0.37
CA GLN A 144 -10.18 -0.87 1.04
C GLN A 144 -11.23 0.23 1.23
N ILE A 145 -11.23 1.30 0.42
CA ILE A 145 -12.30 2.32 0.48
C ILE A 145 -13.67 1.68 0.25
N LEU A 146 -13.78 0.81 -0.77
CA LEU A 146 -15.03 0.12 -1.09
C LEU A 146 -15.51 -0.73 0.10
N ALA A 147 -14.57 -1.35 0.81
CA ALA A 147 -14.82 -2.12 2.02
C ALA A 147 -14.79 -1.28 3.31
N ALA A 148 -14.79 0.06 3.23
CA ALA A 148 -14.69 0.98 4.38
C ALA A 148 -13.50 0.70 5.33
N LYS A 149 -12.37 0.27 4.78
CA LYS A 149 -11.12 -0.06 5.48
C LYS A 149 -10.03 0.98 5.19
N CYS A 150 -9.09 1.14 6.10
CA CYS A 150 -7.90 1.95 5.92
C CYS A 150 -6.77 1.53 6.87
N TRP A 151 -5.59 2.09 6.62
CA TRP A 151 -4.38 1.88 7.40
C TRP A 151 -4.12 3.10 8.28
N PHE A 152 -3.79 2.81 9.53
CA PHE A 152 -3.29 3.75 10.52
C PHE A 152 -1.88 3.33 10.94
N PHE A 153 -1.10 4.28 11.46
CA PHE A 153 0.28 4.08 11.87
C PHE A 153 0.52 4.68 13.24
N ALA A 154 1.27 3.99 14.09
CA ALA A 154 1.73 4.52 15.36
C ALA A 154 3.11 5.18 15.22
N PRO A 155 3.19 6.51 15.26
CA PRO A 155 4.45 7.24 15.13
C PRO A 155 5.38 6.98 16.32
N ASP A 156 6.67 7.22 16.12
CA ASP A 156 7.66 7.39 17.19
C ASP A 156 8.51 8.64 16.97
N ALA A 157 9.55 8.81 17.80
CA ALA A 157 10.47 9.94 17.72
C ALA A 157 11.23 10.04 16.38
N ARG A 158 11.33 8.94 15.61
CA ARG A 158 12.11 8.86 14.37
C ARG A 158 11.23 8.88 13.12
N LEU A 159 10.01 8.34 13.21
CA LEU A 159 9.15 8.14 12.06
C LEU A 159 7.68 8.42 12.40
N ASP A 160 7.10 9.37 11.66
CA ASP A 160 5.65 9.62 11.62
C ASP A 160 5.03 9.14 10.29
N ALA A 161 3.70 9.19 10.19
CA ALA A 161 3.00 8.81 8.96
C ALA A 161 3.30 9.76 7.80
N SER A 162 3.68 11.02 8.05
CA SER A 162 4.06 11.96 6.99
C SER A 162 5.39 11.57 6.35
N ALA A 163 6.40 11.27 7.17
CA ALA A 163 7.69 10.74 6.78
C ALA A 163 7.54 9.39 6.09
N LEU A 164 6.71 8.48 6.63
CA LEU A 164 6.43 7.20 6.00
C LEU A 164 5.76 7.35 4.63
N ARG A 165 4.91 8.37 4.41
CA ARG A 165 4.37 8.66 3.06
C ARG A 165 5.43 9.17 2.10
N ARG A 166 6.40 9.96 2.57
CA ARG A 166 7.52 10.43 1.75
C ARG A 166 8.40 9.28 1.25
N THR A 167 8.55 8.20 2.02
CA THR A 167 9.29 7.02 1.56
C THR A 167 8.57 6.24 0.46
N MET A 168 7.25 6.42 0.29
CA MET A 168 6.47 5.70 -0.74
C MET A 168 6.75 6.18 -2.17
N GLY A 169 7.21 7.42 -2.33
CA GLY A 169 7.49 8.05 -3.62
C GLY A 169 7.22 9.56 -3.61
N ASP A 170 7.53 10.20 -4.74
CA ASP A 170 7.23 11.60 -4.99
C ASP A 170 5.86 11.75 -5.67
N PHE A 171 4.93 12.37 -4.94
CA PHE A 171 3.57 12.64 -5.39
C PHE A 171 3.32 14.14 -5.63
N SER A 172 4.36 14.98 -5.60
CA SER A 172 4.25 16.45 -5.74
C SER A 172 3.53 16.89 -7.02
N ARG A 173 3.72 16.12 -8.10
CA ARG A 173 3.10 16.35 -9.41
C ARG A 173 1.60 16.00 -9.48
N ILE A 174 1.03 15.42 -8.40
CA ILE A 174 -0.36 14.96 -8.37
C ILE A 174 -1.25 15.96 -7.63
N SER A 175 -1.88 16.85 -8.38
CA SER A 175 -2.83 17.84 -7.82
C SER A 175 -4.17 17.22 -7.42
N ALA A 176 -4.60 16.16 -8.11
CA ALA A 176 -5.93 15.59 -7.94
C ALA A 176 -6.03 14.70 -6.68
N PRO A 177 -6.87 15.05 -5.68
CA PRO A 177 -6.98 14.32 -4.41
C PRO A 177 -7.25 12.81 -4.56
N HIS A 178 -8.16 12.45 -5.45
CA HIS A 178 -8.51 11.06 -5.68
C HIS A 178 -7.36 10.26 -6.34
N ARG A 179 -6.57 10.91 -7.21
CA ARG A 179 -5.40 10.28 -7.85
C ARG A 179 -4.29 10.09 -6.82
N TYR A 180 -3.97 11.13 -6.06
CA TYR A 180 -2.93 11.09 -5.02
C TYR A 180 -3.17 9.92 -4.07
N ALA A 181 -4.37 9.81 -3.49
CA ALA A 181 -4.63 8.74 -2.55
C ALA A 181 -4.65 7.37 -3.20
N SER A 182 -5.10 7.27 -4.46
CA SER A 182 -5.01 6.02 -5.21
C SER A 182 -3.56 5.61 -5.50
N ARG A 183 -2.63 6.56 -5.66
CA ARG A 183 -1.19 6.28 -5.84
C ARG A 183 -0.52 5.94 -4.52
N LEU A 184 -0.84 6.66 -3.45
CA LEU A 184 -0.37 6.39 -2.10
C LEU A 184 -0.75 4.97 -1.64
N GLY A 185 -2.00 4.56 -1.90
CA GLY A 185 -2.49 3.22 -1.60
C GLY A 185 -1.82 2.08 -2.37
N MET A 186 -1.00 2.39 -3.39
CA MET A 186 -0.33 1.37 -4.19
C MET A 186 0.69 0.58 -3.37
N SER A 187 1.36 1.20 -2.39
CA SER A 187 2.31 0.52 -1.51
C SER A 187 1.67 -0.47 -0.53
N PHE A 188 0.34 -0.43 -0.38
CA PHE A 188 -0.41 -1.21 0.61
C PHE A 188 -1.15 -2.41 0.05
N SER A 189 -1.04 -2.69 -1.25
CA SER A 189 -1.67 -3.92 -1.76
C SER A 189 -0.68 -5.07 -1.79
N ASP A 190 -1.23 -6.23 -1.46
CA ASP A 190 -0.52 -7.46 -1.22
C ASP A 190 0.35 -7.84 -2.42
N SER A 191 1.63 -8.08 -2.16
CA SER A 191 2.63 -8.27 -3.19
C SER A 191 3.74 -9.15 -2.68
N ILE A 192 4.35 -9.93 -3.58
CA ILE A 192 5.58 -10.67 -3.32
C ILE A 192 6.74 -9.76 -3.76
N ALA A 193 7.65 -9.44 -2.84
CA ALA A 193 8.92 -8.82 -3.22
C ALA A 193 9.81 -9.89 -3.86
N THR A 194 10.29 -9.64 -5.08
CA THR A 194 11.01 -10.65 -5.87
C THR A 194 12.48 -10.27 -6.04
N VAL A 195 12.83 -9.64 -7.15
CA VAL A 195 14.21 -9.36 -7.54
C VAL A 195 14.48 -7.86 -7.51
N GLN A 196 15.68 -7.47 -7.09
CA GLN A 196 16.17 -6.09 -7.27
C GLN A 196 16.59 -5.88 -8.72
N VAL A 197 16.00 -4.90 -9.39
CA VAL A 197 16.33 -4.51 -10.75
C VAL A 197 16.89 -3.08 -10.70
N PRO A 198 18.21 -2.90 -10.80
CA PRO A 198 18.83 -1.58 -10.86
C PRO A 198 18.30 -0.80 -12.06
N TRP A 199 18.15 0.53 -11.92
CA TRP A 199 17.70 1.38 -13.02
C TRP A 199 18.59 1.30 -14.26
N SER A 200 19.86 0.94 -14.12
CA SER A 200 20.77 0.68 -15.25
C SER A 200 20.37 -0.52 -16.12
N GLN A 201 19.52 -1.41 -15.62
CA GLN A 201 18.96 -2.56 -16.35
C GLN A 201 17.50 -2.31 -16.79
N VAL A 202 16.98 -1.09 -16.55
CA VAL A 202 15.63 -0.68 -16.90
C VAL A 202 15.69 0.31 -18.05
N ASP A 203 14.85 0.11 -19.03
CA ASP A 203 14.70 1.00 -20.18
C ASP A 203 13.23 1.46 -20.27
N GLU A 204 13.00 2.74 -20.55
CA GLU A 204 11.65 3.27 -20.75
C GLU A 204 11.40 3.47 -22.25
N ILE A 205 10.58 2.60 -22.82
CA ILE A 205 10.25 2.59 -24.24
C ILE A 205 8.92 3.33 -24.50
N PRO A 206 8.77 3.99 -25.67
CA PRO A 206 7.54 4.72 -26.00
C PRO A 206 6.36 3.77 -26.11
N ASP A 207 5.15 4.21 -25.77
CA ASP A 207 3.93 3.44 -25.99
C ASP A 207 3.67 3.16 -27.49
N ILE A 208 3.08 2.00 -27.80
CA ILE A 208 2.65 1.64 -29.14
C ILE A 208 1.33 2.38 -29.40
N ILE A 209 1.42 3.41 -30.21
CA ILE A 209 0.31 4.31 -30.53
C ILE A 209 -0.04 4.15 -32.01
N ALA A 210 -1.33 4.14 -32.34
CA ALA A 210 -1.80 4.31 -33.71
C ALA A 210 -2.89 5.38 -33.78
N GLU A 211 -2.91 6.10 -34.90
CA GLU A 211 -3.94 7.08 -35.20
C GLU A 211 -4.95 6.48 -36.18
N ARG A 212 -6.23 6.56 -35.82
CA ARG A 212 -7.32 6.09 -36.68
C ARG A 212 -8.54 6.99 -36.50
N HIS A 213 -9.13 7.44 -37.62
CA HIS A 213 -10.33 8.29 -37.62
C HIS A 213 -10.19 9.54 -36.72
N ASN A 214 -9.04 10.23 -36.80
CA ASN A 214 -8.71 11.39 -35.95
C ASN A 214 -8.72 11.09 -34.44
N GLN A 215 -8.51 9.83 -34.05
CA GLN A 215 -8.39 9.40 -32.66
C GLN A 215 -7.08 8.65 -32.43
N THR A 216 -6.43 8.94 -31.31
CA THR A 216 -5.18 8.31 -30.88
C THR A 216 -5.49 7.12 -29.97
N TYR A 217 -5.01 5.94 -30.34
CA TYR A 217 -5.19 4.70 -29.58
C TYR A 217 -3.85 4.20 -29.05
N CYS A 218 -3.78 3.92 -27.75
CA CYS A 218 -2.62 3.27 -27.14
C CYS A 218 -2.87 1.76 -27.02
N PHE A 219 -2.11 0.96 -27.77
CA PHE A 219 -2.21 -0.51 -27.80
C PHE A 219 -1.38 -1.20 -26.71
N SER A 220 -0.49 -0.45 -26.06
CA SER A 220 0.39 -0.97 -25.01
C SER A 220 0.10 -0.39 -23.62
N ASP A 221 -1.09 0.17 -23.39
CA ASP A 221 -1.38 0.84 -22.12
C ASP A 221 -1.21 -0.11 -20.93
N GLY A 222 -0.20 0.16 -20.12
CA GLY A 222 0.09 -0.60 -18.92
C GLY A 222 0.87 -1.88 -19.17
N VAL A 223 1.46 -2.08 -20.37
CA VAL A 223 2.17 -3.32 -20.75
C VAL A 223 3.64 -3.06 -21.06
N GLY A 224 4.52 -3.53 -20.18
CA GLY A 224 5.97 -3.56 -20.36
C GLY A 224 6.49 -4.92 -20.85
N GLN A 225 7.81 -5.05 -20.98
CA GLN A 225 8.47 -6.28 -21.39
C GLN A 225 9.56 -6.69 -20.40
N VAL A 226 9.78 -7.98 -20.26
CA VAL A 226 10.86 -8.55 -19.43
C VAL A 226 11.61 -9.61 -20.22
N ASP A 227 12.93 -9.68 -20.04
CA ASP A 227 13.72 -10.75 -20.65
C ASP A 227 13.41 -12.12 -20.01
N SER A 228 13.83 -13.20 -20.67
CA SER A 228 13.57 -14.57 -20.19
C SER A 228 14.34 -14.91 -18.91
N THR A 229 15.51 -14.31 -18.68
CA THR A 229 16.37 -14.59 -17.53
C THR A 229 15.79 -13.98 -16.25
N LEU A 230 15.38 -12.71 -16.30
CA LEU A 230 14.68 -12.02 -15.22
C LEU A 230 13.32 -12.66 -14.98
N ALA A 231 12.57 -13.05 -16.01
CA ALA A 231 11.31 -13.78 -15.83
C ALA A 231 11.49 -15.10 -15.05
N ALA A 232 12.54 -15.87 -15.35
CA ALA A 232 12.86 -17.09 -14.60
C ALA A 232 13.27 -16.79 -13.14
N ALA A 233 14.02 -15.72 -12.91
CA ALA A 233 14.39 -15.27 -11.56
C ALA A 233 13.16 -14.83 -10.74
N LEU A 234 12.24 -14.08 -11.36
CA LEU A 234 10.95 -13.71 -10.76
C LEU A 234 10.16 -14.95 -10.36
N TRP A 235 10.02 -15.90 -11.28
CA TRP A 235 9.28 -17.12 -11.02
C TRP A 235 9.89 -17.94 -9.88
N ARG A 236 11.22 -18.07 -9.84
CA ARG A 236 11.92 -18.73 -8.73
C ARG A 236 11.63 -18.07 -7.39
N ALA A 237 11.69 -16.73 -7.31
CA ALA A 237 11.40 -15.99 -6.09
C ALA A 237 9.94 -16.17 -5.65
N ILE A 238 8.99 -16.15 -6.58
CA ILE A 238 7.57 -16.40 -6.31
C ILE A 238 7.35 -17.83 -5.78
N SER A 239 7.93 -18.84 -6.43
CA SER A 239 7.80 -20.23 -6.01
C SER A 239 8.31 -20.45 -4.58
N ILE A 240 9.45 -19.86 -4.23
CA ILE A 240 10.00 -19.92 -2.87
C ILE A 240 9.05 -19.22 -1.88
N ALA A 241 8.57 -18.02 -2.22
CA ALA A 241 7.63 -17.27 -1.41
C ALA A 241 6.31 -18.03 -1.14
N GLU A 242 5.82 -18.79 -2.12
CA GLU A 242 4.63 -19.64 -1.98
C GLU A 242 4.91 -20.99 -1.29
N GLY A 243 6.09 -21.17 -0.70
CA GLY A 243 6.43 -22.35 0.10
C GLY A 243 6.88 -23.57 -0.70
N GLN A 244 7.23 -23.41 -1.98
CA GLN A 244 7.80 -24.51 -2.76
C GLN A 244 9.27 -24.69 -2.36
N THR A 245 9.59 -25.81 -1.70
CA THR A 245 10.92 -26.08 -1.13
C THR A 245 11.90 -26.73 -2.12
N ASN A 246 11.40 -27.26 -3.25
CA ASN A 246 12.20 -27.97 -4.27
C ASN A 246 12.18 -27.27 -5.65
N VAL A 247 12.38 -25.95 -5.67
CA VAL A 247 12.41 -25.17 -6.92
C VAL A 247 13.76 -25.36 -7.62
N ARG A 248 13.88 -26.41 -8.45
CA ARG A 248 14.98 -26.49 -9.43
C ARG A 248 14.90 -25.29 -10.38
N PRO A 249 16.02 -24.81 -10.96
CA PRO A 249 15.98 -23.84 -12.05
C PRO A 249 15.07 -24.37 -13.15
N LEU A 250 13.88 -23.78 -13.28
CA LEU A 250 12.91 -24.21 -14.27
C LEU A 250 13.33 -23.67 -15.63
N PRO A 251 13.30 -24.47 -16.72
CA PRO A 251 13.48 -23.93 -18.05
C PRO A 251 12.40 -22.87 -18.32
N ALA A 252 12.72 -21.84 -19.11
CA ALA A 252 11.82 -20.72 -19.42
C ALA A 252 10.41 -21.15 -19.95
N LYS A 253 10.27 -22.38 -20.48
CA LYS A 253 8.98 -22.97 -20.86
C LYS A 253 8.01 -23.22 -19.69
N ARG A 254 8.47 -23.14 -18.43
CA ARG A 254 7.65 -23.37 -17.23
C ARG A 254 7.46 -22.12 -16.37
N CYS A 255 7.94 -20.95 -16.80
CA CYS A 255 7.62 -19.68 -16.14
C CYS A 255 6.36 -19.06 -16.76
N PRO A 256 5.55 -18.31 -15.99
CA PRO A 256 4.44 -17.54 -16.53
C PRO A 256 4.89 -16.60 -17.66
N CYS A 257 4.05 -16.45 -18.68
CA CYS A 257 4.33 -15.55 -19.81
C CYS A 257 4.09 -14.07 -19.49
N ALA A 258 3.37 -13.77 -18.40
CA ALA A 258 3.10 -12.42 -17.95
C ALA A 258 3.01 -12.32 -16.43
N PHE A 259 3.37 -11.15 -15.90
CA PHE A 259 3.34 -10.84 -14.48
C PHE A 259 2.66 -9.48 -14.27
N GLN A 260 1.69 -9.42 -13.37
CA GLN A 260 1.16 -8.15 -12.88
C GLN A 260 2.12 -7.60 -11.82
N ILE A 261 2.65 -6.41 -12.07
CA ILE A 261 3.76 -5.87 -11.28
C ILE A 261 3.46 -4.53 -10.63
N ARG A 262 4.28 -4.24 -9.62
CA ARG A 262 4.59 -2.91 -9.13
C ARG A 262 6.09 -2.76 -9.05
N PHE A 263 6.59 -1.70 -9.66
CA PHE A 263 8.01 -1.41 -9.65
C PHE A 263 8.17 0.08 -9.42
N ALA A 264 8.77 0.50 -8.30
CA ALA A 264 8.81 1.91 -7.93
C ALA A 264 7.40 2.56 -8.01
N GLY A 265 7.25 3.57 -8.88
CA GLY A 265 5.98 4.24 -9.21
C GLY A 265 5.28 3.71 -10.47
N TYR A 266 5.80 2.65 -11.09
CA TYR A 266 5.20 1.96 -12.24
C TYR A 266 4.20 0.89 -11.79
N LYS A 267 3.08 0.82 -12.50
CA LYS A 267 2.03 -0.19 -12.30
C LYS A 267 1.55 -0.68 -13.66
N GLY A 268 1.53 -2.00 -13.83
CA GLY A 268 1.04 -2.62 -15.05
C GLY A 268 1.27 -4.12 -15.08
N VAL A 269 1.35 -4.65 -16.28
CA VAL A 269 1.72 -6.03 -16.60
C VAL A 269 3.04 -5.98 -17.36
N ILE A 270 3.92 -6.96 -17.13
CA ILE A 270 5.09 -7.19 -17.97
C ILE A 270 4.93 -8.54 -18.66
N VAL A 271 5.26 -8.60 -19.94
CA VAL A 271 5.23 -9.83 -20.74
C VAL A 271 6.63 -10.30 -21.05
N VAL A 272 6.84 -11.62 -21.01
CA VAL A 272 8.15 -12.21 -21.36
C VAL A 272 8.39 -12.00 -22.85
N ASN A 273 9.48 -11.33 -23.19
CA ASN A 273 9.92 -11.16 -24.58
C ASN A 273 11.24 -11.92 -24.80
N PRO A 274 11.21 -13.14 -25.38
CA PRO A 274 12.41 -13.93 -25.64
C PRO A 274 13.39 -13.27 -26.63
N ARG A 275 12.95 -12.25 -27.36
CA ARG A 275 13.78 -11.49 -28.31
C ARG A 275 14.49 -10.30 -27.65
N MET A 276 14.22 -10.01 -26.37
CA MET A 276 15.03 -9.07 -25.58
C MET A 276 16.42 -9.68 -25.37
N ARG A 277 17.28 -9.55 -26.38
CA ARG A 277 18.70 -9.86 -26.31
C ARG A 277 19.43 -8.57 -26.03
N SER A 278 20.00 -8.41 -24.85
CA SER A 278 20.96 -7.33 -24.62
C SER A 278 22.36 -7.83 -24.95
N GLN A 279 22.99 -7.23 -25.95
CA GLN A 279 24.36 -7.56 -26.36
C GLN A 279 25.40 -6.67 -25.69
N ALA A 280 25.00 -5.55 -25.08
CA ALA A 280 25.88 -4.63 -24.36
C ALA A 280 25.63 -4.68 -22.83
N PRO A 281 26.69 -4.60 -21.99
CA PRO A 281 26.58 -4.46 -20.55
C PRO A 281 26.38 -2.99 -20.11
N PRO A 282 25.55 -2.71 -19.08
CA PRO A 282 24.68 -3.63 -18.40
C PRO A 282 23.51 -4.07 -19.30
N ALA A 283 23.17 -5.35 -19.23
CA ALA A 283 22.08 -5.89 -20.02
C ALA A 283 20.74 -5.28 -19.61
N ILE A 284 20.00 -4.68 -20.55
CA ILE A 284 18.62 -4.25 -20.28
C ILE A 284 17.75 -5.49 -20.09
N ARG A 285 17.12 -5.60 -18.92
CA ARG A 285 16.29 -6.76 -18.53
C ARG A 285 14.81 -6.43 -18.42
N LEU A 286 14.48 -5.16 -18.21
CA LEU A 286 13.12 -4.69 -17.99
C LEU A 286 12.85 -3.47 -18.87
N ARG A 287 11.81 -3.52 -19.69
CA ARG A 287 11.32 -2.39 -20.46
C ARG A 287 9.97 -1.93 -19.94
N LEU A 288 9.89 -0.70 -19.49
CA LEU A 288 8.67 -0.06 -19.00
C LEU A 288 8.19 0.98 -20.01
N ARG A 289 6.96 1.47 -19.84
CA ARG A 289 6.38 2.49 -20.72
C ARG A 289 5.89 3.69 -19.93
N GLY A 290 5.80 4.83 -20.60
CA GLY A 290 5.28 6.07 -20.01
C GLY A 290 3.89 5.89 -19.42
N SER A 291 2.99 5.17 -20.10
CA SER A 291 1.64 4.92 -19.56
C SER A 291 1.65 4.13 -18.24
N MET A 292 2.69 3.33 -17.95
CA MET A 292 2.80 2.57 -16.70
C MET A 292 3.22 3.45 -15.52
N ARG A 293 3.93 4.56 -15.75
CA ARG A 293 4.46 5.47 -14.73
C ARG A 293 3.34 6.26 -14.07
N LYS A 294 3.13 6.05 -12.77
CA LYS A 294 2.02 6.67 -12.04
C LYS A 294 2.46 7.80 -11.12
N PHE A 295 3.73 7.78 -10.69
CA PHE A 295 4.44 8.79 -9.90
C PHE A 295 5.94 8.45 -9.92
N ASP A 296 6.78 9.32 -9.35
CA ASP A 296 8.24 9.16 -9.39
C ASP A 296 8.74 8.51 -8.10
N ALA A 297 9.64 7.54 -8.23
CA ALA A 297 10.15 6.79 -7.06
C ALA A 297 11.55 6.21 -7.36
N PRO A 298 12.56 7.07 -7.62
CA PRO A 298 13.88 6.62 -8.10
C PRO A 298 14.66 5.77 -7.08
N GLN A 299 14.31 5.86 -5.80
CA GLN A 299 14.98 5.11 -4.72
C GLN A 299 14.57 3.63 -4.67
N HIS A 300 13.50 3.24 -5.39
CA HIS A 300 12.92 1.90 -5.31
C HIS A 300 13.36 1.04 -6.50
N THR A 301 14.09 -0.04 -6.22
CA THR A 301 14.57 -0.99 -7.24
C THR A 301 13.97 -2.39 -7.09
N THR A 302 13.14 -2.62 -6.07
CA THR A 302 12.49 -3.93 -5.87
C THR A 302 11.36 -4.13 -6.87
N LEU A 303 11.42 -5.18 -7.67
CA LEU A 303 10.30 -5.63 -8.50
C LEU A 303 9.34 -6.45 -7.64
N GLU A 304 8.10 -5.98 -7.53
CA GLU A 304 7.05 -6.62 -6.75
C GLU A 304 6.02 -7.25 -7.68
N VAL A 305 5.71 -8.53 -7.45
CA VAL A 305 4.72 -9.27 -8.25
C VAL A 305 3.42 -9.40 -7.45
N MET A 306 2.33 -9.01 -8.08
CA MET A 306 0.98 -9.07 -7.52
C MET A 306 0.29 -10.39 -7.87
N ARG A 307 0.42 -10.78 -9.14
CA ARG A 307 -0.13 -11.99 -9.77
C ARG A 307 0.68 -12.34 -11.00
N TRP A 308 0.51 -13.56 -11.49
CA TRP A 308 1.12 -14.07 -12.71
C TRP A 308 0.05 -14.70 -13.61
N ALA A 309 0.40 -14.92 -14.87
CA ALA A 309 -0.44 -15.63 -15.81
C ALA A 309 -0.54 -17.11 -15.43
N GLU A 310 -1.76 -17.59 -15.23
CA GLU A 310 -2.08 -18.99 -15.00
C GLU A 310 -3.45 -19.30 -15.62
N PRO A 311 -3.68 -20.53 -16.12
CA PRO A 311 -5.01 -20.95 -16.55
C PRO A 311 -5.99 -20.90 -15.38
N ALA A 312 -7.18 -20.35 -15.62
CA ALA A 312 -8.27 -20.34 -14.66
C ALA A 312 -9.55 -20.83 -15.33
N ALA A 313 -10.36 -21.59 -14.59
CA ALA A 313 -11.69 -21.97 -15.06
C ALA A 313 -12.55 -20.71 -15.20
N GLY A 314 -13.00 -20.42 -16.42
CA GLY A 314 -13.94 -19.34 -16.68
C GLY A 314 -15.36 -19.83 -16.44
N ILE A 315 -16.14 -19.07 -15.67
CA ILE A 315 -17.59 -19.24 -15.59
C ILE A 315 -18.26 -18.12 -16.37
N MET A 316 -19.30 -18.45 -17.14
CA MET A 316 -20.13 -17.46 -17.77
C MET A 316 -21.08 -16.89 -16.71
N THR A 317 -20.81 -15.68 -16.25
CA THR A 317 -21.76 -14.96 -15.40
C THR A 317 -22.98 -14.57 -16.23
N ARG A 318 -24.17 -14.71 -15.65
CA ARG A 318 -25.43 -14.26 -16.28
C ARG A 318 -25.40 -12.77 -16.61
#